data_AF-A0A254Q2Q1-F1
#
_entry.id   AF-A0A254Q2Q1-F1
#
_cell.length_a   1.000
_cell.length_b   1.000
_cell.length_c   1.000
_cell.angle_alpha   90.00
_cell.angle_beta   90.00
_cell.angle_gamma   90.00
#
_symmetry.space_group_name_H-M   'P 1'
#
loop_
_entity.id
_entity.type
_entity.pdbx_description
1 polymer ?
#
loop_
_entity_poly.entity_id
_entity_poly.type
_entity_poly.pdbx_seq_one_letter_code
_entity_poly.pdbx_strand_id
1 'polypeptide(L)'
;MYQLIYVSSAVMNFARPEFMELALHTGARNVKFGITGMLVFKDGSFMQVLEGNEEIIKTLYAKIEVDPRHTLVSVIHEGEISMREYGSWAMTYFNHDTEQYDHIAYPTQVL
;
A
#
# COMPACT_ATOMS: atom_id res chain seq x y z
N MET A 1 11.58 -13.04 3.07
CA MET A 1 10.50 -12.13 2.60
C MET A 1 10.74 -10.78 3.24
N TYR A 2 10.34 -9.69 2.61
CA TYR A 2 10.70 -8.35 3.01
C TYR A 2 9.47 -7.49 3.30
N GLN A 3 9.56 -6.61 4.30
CA GLN A 3 8.55 -5.62 4.63
C GLN A 3 9.14 -4.22 4.57
N LEU A 4 8.36 -3.25 4.09
CA LEU A 4 8.64 -1.83 4.18
C LEU A 4 7.38 -1.10 4.64
N ILE A 5 7.53 -0.27 5.67
CA ILE A 5 6.49 0.59 6.21
C ILE A 5 6.96 2.04 6.07
N TYR A 6 6.16 2.88 5.43
CA TYR A 6 6.46 4.29 5.30
C TYR A 6 5.23 5.16 5.59
N VAL A 7 5.52 6.42 5.92
CA VAL A 7 4.54 7.50 6.06
C VAL A 7 4.91 8.67 5.13
N SER A 8 3.90 9.46 4.75
CA SER A 8 4.11 10.66 3.92
C SER A 8 2.92 11.61 4.05
N SER A 9 3.09 12.87 3.63
CA SER A 9 2.04 13.87 3.56
C SER A 9 1.55 14.04 2.14
N ALA A 10 0.25 14.00 1.91
CA ALA A 10 -0.31 14.27 0.58
C ALA A 10 -0.06 15.74 0.19
N VAL A 11 0.29 15.98 -1.08
CA VAL A 11 0.51 17.33 -1.62
C VAL A 11 -0.82 18.05 -1.86
N MET A 12 -1.87 17.29 -2.17
CA MET A 12 -3.25 17.78 -2.29
C MET A 12 -4.14 16.96 -1.38
N ASN A 13 -5.20 17.58 -0.85
CA ASN A 13 -6.25 16.83 -0.19
C ASN A 13 -6.91 15.93 -1.23
N PHE A 14 -6.71 14.62 -1.07
CA PHE A 14 -7.47 13.64 -1.83
C PHE A 14 -8.93 13.74 -1.41
N ALA A 15 -9.81 14.00 -2.37
CA ALA A 15 -11.22 13.72 -2.19
C ALA A 15 -11.42 12.21 -2.03
N ARG A 16 -12.46 11.80 -1.29
CA ARG A 16 -12.73 10.38 -1.03
C ARG A 16 -12.72 9.50 -2.31
N PRO A 17 -13.34 9.88 -3.45
CA PRO A 17 -13.30 9.07 -4.66
C PRO A 17 -11.90 8.87 -5.24
N GLU A 18 -11.04 9.88 -5.14
CA GLU A 18 -9.68 9.85 -5.67
C GLU A 18 -8.80 8.88 -4.85
N PHE A 19 -9.00 8.85 -3.52
CA PHE A 19 -8.34 7.88 -2.67
C PHE A 19 -8.80 6.45 -2.98
N MET A 20 -10.11 6.23 -3.19
CA MET A 20 -10.65 4.93 -3.56
C MET A 20 -10.07 4.42 -4.88
N GLU A 21 -9.98 5.28 -5.89
CA GLU A 21 -9.36 4.93 -7.17
C GLU A 21 -7.87 4.58 -6.99
N LEU A 22 -7.14 5.35 -6.17
CA LEU A 22 -5.75 5.08 -5.84
C LEU A 22 -5.58 3.71 -5.14
N ALA A 23 -6.43 3.41 -4.16
CA ALA A 23 -6.39 2.14 -3.42
C ALA A 23 -6.65 0.95 -4.36
N LEU A 24 -7.67 1.05 -5.22
CA LEU A 24 -7.99 0.02 -6.22
C LEU A 24 -6.86 -0.19 -7.22
N HIS A 25 -6.30 0.90 -7.76
CA HIS A 25 -5.16 0.82 -8.69
C HIS A 25 -3.94 0.17 -8.02
N THR A 26 -3.65 0.55 -6.78
CA THR A 26 -2.54 0.01 -5.99
C THR A 26 -2.72 -1.49 -5.75
N GLY A 27 -3.92 -1.93 -5.33
CA GLY A 27 -4.22 -3.34 -5.14
C GLY A 27 -4.06 -4.16 -6.42
N ALA A 28 -4.62 -3.69 -7.54
CA ALA A 28 -4.49 -4.37 -8.83
C ALA A 28 -3.04 -4.49 -9.32
N ARG A 29 -2.20 -3.49 -9.02
CA ARG A 29 -0.76 -3.55 -9.31
C ARG A 29 -0.05 -4.52 -8.39
N ASN A 30 -0.33 -4.47 -7.09
CA ASN A 30 0.28 -5.35 -6.09
C ASN A 30 0.02 -6.83 -6.36
N VAL A 31 -1.18 -7.16 -6.81
CA VAL A 31 -1.55 -8.49 -7.32
C VAL A 31 -0.52 -9.00 -8.33
N LYS A 32 -0.17 -8.19 -9.35
CA LYS A 32 0.72 -8.60 -10.43
C LYS A 32 2.14 -8.89 -9.98
N PHE A 33 2.56 -8.31 -8.86
CA PHE A 33 3.91 -8.42 -8.32
C PHE A 33 4.01 -9.28 -7.06
N GLY A 34 2.90 -9.93 -6.65
CA GLY A 34 2.88 -10.75 -5.43
C GLY A 34 3.14 -9.93 -4.15
N ILE A 35 2.67 -8.69 -4.13
CA ILE A 35 2.80 -7.76 -2.99
C ILE A 35 1.51 -7.81 -2.16
N THR A 36 1.64 -7.83 -0.83
CA THR A 36 0.54 -7.62 0.12
C THR A 36 0.80 -6.38 0.96
N GLY A 37 -0.19 -5.98 1.74
CA GLY A 37 -0.02 -4.95 2.75
C GLY A 37 -1.28 -4.11 2.95
N MET A 38 -1.06 -2.88 3.39
CA MET A 38 -2.12 -1.95 3.75
C MET A 38 -1.81 -0.54 3.28
N LEU A 39 -2.84 0.22 2.89
CA LEU A 39 -2.76 1.63 2.55
C LEU A 39 -3.83 2.40 3.33
N VAL A 40 -3.39 3.36 4.13
CA VAL A 40 -4.26 4.24 4.92
C VAL A 40 -4.04 5.67 4.47
N PHE A 41 -5.11 6.42 4.29
CA PHE A 41 -5.09 7.88 4.16
C PHE A 41 -5.97 8.49 5.22
N LYS A 42 -5.43 9.38 6.05
CA LYS A 42 -6.17 10.08 7.10
C LYS A 42 -5.54 11.44 7.37
N ASP A 43 -6.37 12.47 7.50
CA ASP A 43 -5.97 13.83 7.86
C ASP A 43 -4.77 14.35 7.02
N GLY A 44 -4.80 14.10 5.70
CA GLY A 44 -3.76 14.53 4.77
C GLY A 44 -2.48 13.69 4.78
N SER A 45 -2.45 12.58 5.53
CA SER A 45 -1.28 11.72 5.66
C SER A 45 -1.54 10.32 5.12
N PHE A 46 -0.54 9.74 4.45
CA PHE A 46 -0.53 8.33 4.07
C PHE A 46 0.33 7.51 5.03
N MET A 47 -0.11 6.29 5.28
CA MET A 47 0.73 5.20 5.80
C MET A 47 0.55 3.99 4.87
N GLN A 48 1.66 3.39 4.43
CA GLN A 48 1.59 2.18 3.63
C GLN A 48 2.54 1.10 4.15
N VAL A 49 2.03 -0.13 4.19
CA VAL A 49 2.79 -1.34 4.43
C VAL A 49 2.90 -2.09 3.10
N LEU A 50 4.10 -2.54 2.77
CA LEU A 50 4.41 -3.33 1.58
C LEU A 50 5.17 -4.59 1.98
N GLU A 51 4.68 -5.75 1.55
CA GLU A 51 5.29 -7.06 1.86
C GLU A 51 5.50 -7.88 0.58
N GLY A 52 6.69 -8.43 0.39
CA GLY A 52 6.98 -9.23 -0.80
C GLY A 52 8.45 -9.59 -0.97
N ASN A 53 8.85 -9.81 -2.22
CA ASN A 53 10.26 -9.96 -2.59
C ASN A 53 11.00 -8.61 -2.39
N GLU A 54 12.17 -8.63 -1.76
CA GLU A 54 12.92 -7.42 -1.39
C GLU A 54 13.22 -6.51 -2.59
N GLU A 55 13.70 -7.08 -3.70
CA GLU A 55 14.05 -6.32 -4.90
C GLU A 55 12.81 -5.65 -5.51
N ILE A 56 11.69 -6.37 -5.53
CA ILE A 56 10.39 -5.84 -5.99
C ILE A 56 9.92 -4.70 -5.08
N ILE A 57 10.00 -4.87 -3.76
CA ILE A 57 9.58 -3.84 -2.80
C ILE A 57 10.46 -2.59 -2.92
N LYS A 58 11.79 -2.75 -2.94
CA LYS A 58 12.73 -1.62 -3.08
C LYS A 58 12.55 -0.89 -4.41
N THR A 59 12.33 -1.63 -5.51
CA THR A 59 12.07 -1.04 -6.83
C THR A 59 10.74 -0.29 -6.88
N LEU A 60 9.70 -0.81 -6.24
CA LEU A 60 8.42 -0.12 -6.13
C LEU A 60 8.54 1.12 -5.25
N TYR A 61 9.21 1.00 -4.09
CA TYR A 61 9.38 2.08 -3.15
C TYR A 61 10.16 3.25 -3.75
N ALA A 62 11.22 3.00 -4.53
CA ALA A 62 11.96 4.06 -5.23
C ALA A 62 11.08 4.88 -6.20
N LYS A 63 10.00 4.29 -6.73
CA LYS A 63 9.00 5.02 -7.55
C LYS A 63 8.00 5.77 -6.70
N ILE A 64 7.61 5.18 -5.57
CA ILE A 64 6.70 5.80 -4.60
C ILE A 64 7.37 7.03 -4.00
N GLU A 65 8.61 6.93 -3.54
CA GLU A 65 9.36 8.00 -2.85
C GLU A 65 9.38 9.33 -3.62
N VAL A 66 9.39 9.26 -4.95
CA VAL A 66 9.44 10.44 -5.84
C VAL A 66 8.08 10.78 -6.47
N ASP A 67 7.00 10.13 -6.03
CA ASP A 67 5.67 10.35 -6.59
C ASP A 67 5.16 11.77 -6.26
N PRO A 68 4.75 12.59 -7.24
CA PRO A 68 4.38 13.98 -6.99
C PRO A 68 3.10 14.15 -6.19
N ARG A 69 2.36 13.07 -5.91
CA ARG A 69 1.12 13.11 -5.12
C ARG A 69 1.36 13.26 -3.62
N HIS A 70 2.58 13.02 -3.13
CA HIS A 70 2.94 13.16 -1.73
C HIS A 70 4.34 13.74 -1.54
N THR A 71 4.66 14.09 -0.29
CA THR A 71 5.93 14.68 0.15
C THR A 71 6.23 14.21 1.57
N LEU A 72 7.37 14.63 2.14
CA LEU A 72 7.80 14.28 3.50
C LEU A 72 7.76 12.77 3.75
N VAL A 73 8.24 12.01 2.76
CA VAL A 73 8.28 10.55 2.81
C VAL A 73 9.31 10.10 3.85
N SER A 74 8.91 9.23 4.77
CA SER A 74 9.78 8.66 5.80
C SER A 74 9.53 7.17 5.95
N VAL A 75 10.59 6.37 5.85
CA VAL A 75 10.57 4.96 6.25
C VAL A 75 10.47 4.88 7.77
N ILE A 76 9.52 4.10 8.26
CA ILE A 76 9.35 3.79 9.69
C ILE A 76 10.00 2.45 10.02
N HIS A 77 9.91 1.50 9.09
CA HIS A 77 10.50 0.17 9.22
C HIS A 77 10.83 -0.40 7.84
N GLU A 78 11.96 -1.08 7.73
CA GLU A 78 12.24 -1.97 6.61
C GLU A 78 13.06 -3.17 7.11
N GLY A 79 12.78 -4.37 6.61
CA GLY A 79 13.47 -5.57 7.09
C GLY A 79 12.89 -6.90 6.62
N GLU A 80 13.58 -7.98 6.99
CA GLU A 80 13.11 -9.33 6.73
C GLU A 80 11.98 -9.72 7.70
N ILE A 81 10.93 -10.34 7.16
CA ILE A 81 9.82 -10.91 7.92
C ILE A 81 9.69 -12.40 7.61
N SER A 82 9.31 -13.20 8.63
CA SER A 82 9.15 -14.64 8.52
C SER A 82 7.84 -15.06 7.85
N MET A 83 6.79 -14.24 7.97
CA MET A 83 5.46 -14.45 7.36
C MET A 83 4.75 -13.12 7.11
N ARG A 84 3.78 -13.10 6.18
CA ARG A 84 3.00 -11.89 5.84
C ARG A 84 2.10 -11.53 7.02
N GLU A 85 2.11 -10.29 7.44
CA GLU A 85 1.24 -9.80 8.52
C GLU A 85 -0.16 -9.49 8.00
N TYR A 86 -0.30 -9.10 6.72
CA TYR A 86 -1.57 -8.72 6.10
C TYR A 86 -2.19 -9.85 5.24
N GLY A 87 -1.76 -11.09 5.47
CA GLY A 87 -2.38 -12.31 4.94
C GLY A 87 -2.31 -12.45 3.41
N SER A 88 -3.43 -12.85 2.80
CA SER A 88 -3.60 -13.09 1.36
C SER A 88 -4.28 -11.91 0.63
N TRP A 89 -4.26 -10.72 1.21
CA TRP A 89 -4.88 -9.55 0.58
C TRP A 89 -3.80 -8.73 -0.12
N ALA A 90 -3.98 -8.48 -1.42
CA ALA A 90 -3.02 -7.69 -2.19
C ALA A 90 -2.91 -6.25 -1.66
N MET A 91 -4.02 -5.73 -1.11
CA MET A 91 -4.05 -4.46 -0.40
C MET A 91 -5.27 -4.41 0.52
N THR A 92 -5.06 -4.07 1.78
CA THR A 92 -6.11 -3.65 2.70
C THR A 92 -6.14 -2.12 2.73
N TYR A 93 -7.31 -1.49 2.72
CA TYR A 93 -7.39 -0.03 2.80
C TYR A 93 -8.54 0.40 3.69
N PHE A 94 -8.41 1.58 4.29
CA PHE A 94 -9.48 2.14 5.11
C PHE A 94 -10.53 2.82 4.20
N ASN A 95 -11.72 2.25 4.15
CA ASN A 95 -12.84 2.80 3.39
C ASN A 95 -13.55 3.87 4.25
N HIS A 96 -13.47 5.12 3.80
CA HIS A 96 -14.08 6.26 4.48
C HIS A 96 -15.61 6.35 4.32
N ASP A 97 -16.20 5.59 3.40
CA ASP A 97 -17.67 5.55 3.22
C ASP A 97 -18.33 4.58 4.21
N THR A 98 -17.62 3.49 4.57
CA THR A 98 -18.13 2.46 5.49
C THR A 98 -17.51 2.55 6.89
N GLU A 99 -16.46 3.37 7.06
CA GLU A 99 -15.61 3.44 8.26
C GLU A 99 -15.00 2.07 8.65
N GLN A 100 -14.71 1.24 7.65
CA GLN A 100 -14.20 -0.11 7.82
C GLN A 100 -12.93 -0.34 6.99
N TYR A 101 -12.20 -1.42 7.31
CA TYR A 101 -11.11 -1.88 6.47
C TYR A 101 -11.66 -2.82 5.39
N ASP A 102 -11.49 -2.44 4.13
CA ASP A 102 -11.84 -3.25 2.98
C ASP A 102 -10.59 -3.93 2.41
N HIS A 103 -10.80 -5.03 1.69
CA HIS A 103 -9.74 -5.86 1.17
C HIS A 103 -9.84 -6.04 -0.35
N ILE A 104 -8.69 -5.90 -1.02
CA ILE A 104 -8.53 -6.30 -2.41
C ILE A 104 -7.92 -7.71 -2.42
N ALA A 105 -8.73 -8.68 -2.82
CA ALA A 105 -8.31 -10.08 -2.96
C ALA A 105 -7.19 -10.23 -4.00
N TYR A 106 -6.28 -11.19 -3.77
CA TYR A 106 -5.59 -11.78 -4.90
C TYR A 106 -6.64 -12.37 -5.85
N PRO A 107 -6.51 -12.20 -7.19
CA PRO A 107 -7.21 -13.08 -8.09
C PRO A 107 -6.80 -14.48 -7.67
N THR A 108 -7.79 -15.28 -7.28
CA THR A 108 -7.61 -16.69 -6.96
C THR A 108 -6.65 -17.26 -7.98
N GLN A 109 -5.53 -17.84 -7.53
CA GLN A 109 -4.80 -18.77 -8.39
C GLN A 109 -5.85 -19.78 -8.84
N VAL A 110 -6.25 -19.68 -10.10
CA VAL A 110 -6.95 -20.76 -10.76
C VAL A 110 -5.93 -21.88 -10.74
N LEU A 111 -6.17 -22.85 -9.84
CA LEU A 111 -5.46 -24.13 -9.81
C LEU A 111 -5.54 -24.79 -11.19
#